data_AF-A0A349ZWA3-F1
#
_entry.id   AF-A0A349ZWA3-F1
#
_cell.length_a   1.000
_cell.length_b   1.000
_cell.length_c   1.000
_cell.angle_alpha   90.00
_cell.angle_beta   90.00
_cell.angle_gamma   90.00
#
_symmetry.space_group_name_H-M   'P 1'
#
loop_
_entity.id
_entity.type
_entity.pdbx_description
1 polymer ?
#
loop_
_entity_poly.entity_id
_entity_poly.type
_entity_poly.pdbx_seq_one_letter_code
_entity_poly.pdbx_strand_id
1 'polypeptide(L)'
;METTLLTTLRSFMRHRAYRHLMFVSVLTLIVGMVAMHYLEGWSWLDGLYFSVSTVTTTGYGDLYPETTNGKIFVVFYQIISVGIILLFFNTIYQHFDDVKNSQRIRRYRHKKMVKRAMREQKRREQKEKNTHN
;
A
#
# COMPACT_ATOMS: atom_id res chain seq x y z
N MET A 1 -23.47 -9.97 3.60
CA MET A 1 -22.07 -10.00 4.08
C MET A 1 -21.10 -10.29 2.92
N GLU A 2 -21.40 -11.23 2.02
CA GLU A 2 -20.57 -11.54 0.83
C GLU A 2 -20.39 -10.37 -0.16
N THR A 3 -21.42 -9.55 -0.37
CA THR A 3 -21.34 -8.43 -1.35
C THR A 3 -20.47 -7.28 -0.88
N THR A 4 -20.34 -7.08 0.44
CA THR A 4 -19.53 -6.00 1.02
C THR A 4 -18.05 -6.27 0.80
N LEU A 5 -17.57 -7.48 1.08
CA LEU A 5 -16.17 -7.89 0.87
C LEU A 5 -15.71 -7.71 -0.58
N LEU A 6 -16.53 -8.14 -1.55
CA LEU A 6 -16.20 -8.00 -2.97
C LEU A 6 -16.14 -6.54 -3.40
N THR A 7 -17.00 -5.67 -2.87
CA THR A 7 -16.95 -4.23 -3.16
C THR A 7 -15.73 -3.55 -2.53
N THR A 8 -15.32 -3.94 -1.33
CA THR A 8 -14.12 -3.41 -0.67
C THR A 8 -12.86 -3.87 -1.39
N LEU A 9 -12.81 -5.13 -1.80
CA LEU A 9 -11.70 -5.71 -2.57
C LEU A 9 -11.56 -5.03 -3.95
N ARG A 10 -12.69 -4.79 -4.62
CA ARG A 10 -12.74 -4.05 -5.89
C ARG A 10 -12.36 -2.57 -5.73
N SER A 11 -12.66 -1.96 -4.59
CA SER A 11 -12.22 -0.59 -4.27
C SER A 11 -10.70 -0.53 -4.05
N PHE A 12 -10.12 -1.53 -3.38
CA PHE A 12 -8.67 -1.66 -3.21
C PHE A 12 -7.94 -1.78 -4.56
N MET A 13 -8.48 -2.62 -5.46
CA MET A 13 -7.98 -2.82 -6.83
C MET A 13 -8.11 -1.58 -7.74
N ARG A 14 -8.91 -0.57 -7.36
CA ARG A 14 -9.14 0.64 -8.17
C ARG A 14 -8.09 1.74 -7.94
N HIS A 15 -7.31 1.67 -6.87
CA HIS A 15 -6.23 2.63 -6.63
C HIS A 15 -5.00 2.30 -7.48
N ARG A 16 -4.60 3.25 -8.34
CA ARG A 16 -3.51 3.08 -9.32
C ARG A 16 -2.21 2.58 -8.66
N ALA A 17 -1.83 3.11 -7.50
CA ALA A 17 -0.61 2.71 -6.77
C ALA A 17 -0.64 1.26 -6.27
N TYR A 18 -1.74 0.85 -5.61
CA TYR A 18 -1.91 -0.52 -5.12
C TYR A 18 -1.93 -1.54 -6.25
N ARG A 19 -2.54 -1.18 -7.38
CA ARG A 19 -2.57 -2.03 -8.57
C ARG A 19 -1.16 -2.28 -9.12
N HIS A 20 -0.31 -1.25 -9.21
CA HIS A 20 1.07 -1.43 -9.66
C HIS A 20 1.87 -2.32 -8.71
N LEU A 21 1.72 -2.14 -7.39
CA LEU A 21 2.35 -3.00 -6.39
C LEU A 21 1.91 -4.47 -6.51
N MET A 22 0.61 -4.72 -6.68
CA MET A 22 0.11 -6.09 -6.86
C MET A 22 0.64 -6.73 -8.15
N PHE A 23 0.72 -5.98 -9.25
CA PHE A 23 1.30 -6.51 -10.49
C PHE A 23 2.79 -6.80 -10.35
N VAL A 24 3.56 -5.90 -9.71
CA VAL A 24 4.99 -6.09 -9.50
C VAL A 24 5.25 -7.27 -8.57
N SER A 25 4.50 -7.43 -7.47
CA SER A 25 4.69 -8.56 -6.56
C SER A 25 4.40 -9.90 -7.22
N VAL A 26 3.29 -10.01 -7.97
CA VAL A 26 2.97 -11.23 -8.73
C VAL A 26 4.04 -11.52 -9.78
N LEU A 27 4.51 -10.49 -10.48
CA LEU A 27 5.60 -10.64 -11.47
C LEU A 27 6.87 -11.17 -10.81
N THR A 28 7.26 -10.64 -9.64
CA THR A 28 8.45 -11.10 -8.91
C THR A 28 8.34 -12.55 -8.47
N LEU A 29 7.16 -13.02 -8.07
CA LEU A 29 6.93 -14.43 -7.74
C LEU A 29 7.04 -15.32 -8.98
N ILE A 30 6.46 -14.90 -10.11
CA ILE A 30 6.56 -15.64 -11.38
C ILE A 30 8.01 -15.70 -11.86
N VAL A 31 8.75 -14.59 -11.76
CA VAL A 31 10.18 -14.54 -12.15
C VAL A 31 11.00 -15.50 -11.31
N GLY A 32 10.81 -15.54 -9.98
CA GLY A 32 11.49 -16.49 -9.11
C GLY A 32 11.14 -17.94 -9.45
N MET A 33 9.84 -18.22 -9.67
CA MET A 33 9.33 -19.55 -10.03
C MET A 33 9.95 -20.04 -11.34
N VAL A 34 9.90 -19.22 -12.38
CA VAL A 34 10.44 -19.54 -13.71
C VAL A 34 11.95 -19.72 -13.64
N ALA A 35 12.67 -18.82 -12.96
CA ALA A 35 14.11 -18.91 -12.85
C ALA A 35 14.54 -20.18 -12.12
N MET A 36 13.94 -20.52 -10.98
CA MET A 36 14.28 -21.74 -10.25
C MET A 36 13.93 -23.01 -11.03
N HIS A 37 12.82 -23.01 -11.78
CA HIS A 37 12.48 -24.13 -12.66
C HIS A 37 13.58 -24.41 -13.70
N TYR A 38 14.12 -23.37 -14.34
CA TYR A 38 15.16 -23.52 -15.36
C TYR A 38 16.58 -23.66 -14.81
N LEU A 39 16.91 -23.04 -13.68
CA LEU A 39 18.25 -23.02 -13.11
C LEU A 39 18.52 -24.23 -12.20
N GLU A 40 17.53 -24.68 -11.45
CA GLU A 40 17.65 -25.78 -10.48
C GLU A 40 16.86 -27.04 -10.91
N GLY A 41 16.06 -26.96 -11.98
CA GLY A 41 15.25 -28.10 -12.43
C GLY A 41 14.08 -28.44 -11.51
N TRP A 42 13.73 -27.53 -10.59
CA TRP A 42 12.64 -27.73 -9.62
C TRP A 42 11.27 -27.76 -10.30
N SER A 43 10.28 -28.39 -9.65
CA SER A 43 8.91 -28.30 -10.14
C SER A 43 8.39 -26.85 -10.07
N TRP A 44 7.37 -26.53 -10.87
CA TRP A 44 6.73 -25.21 -10.83
C TRP A 44 6.22 -24.84 -9.43
N LEU A 45 5.73 -25.82 -8.68
CA LEU A 45 5.25 -25.63 -7.31
C LEU A 45 6.38 -25.32 -6.35
N ASP A 46 7.49 -26.05 -6.44
CA ASP A 46 8.67 -25.84 -5.58
C ASP A 46 9.31 -24.48 -5.86
N GLY A 47 9.43 -24.10 -7.13
CA GLY A 47 9.89 -22.77 -7.54
C GLY A 47 8.99 -21.64 -7.02
N LEU A 48 7.66 -21.83 -7.06
CA LEU A 48 6.71 -20.87 -6.52
C LEU A 48 6.82 -20.78 -4.99
N TYR A 49 6.87 -21.93 -4.32
CA TYR A 49 7.01 -22.02 -2.87
C TYR A 49 8.29 -21.33 -2.37
N PHE A 50 9.43 -21.62 -3.01
CA PHE A 50 10.69 -20.94 -2.74
C PHE A 50 10.60 -19.43 -2.96
N SER A 51 9.97 -19.00 -4.05
CA SER A 51 9.83 -17.57 -4.38
C SER A 51 8.99 -16.85 -3.34
N VAL A 52 7.86 -17.44 -2.92
CA VAL A 52 7.01 -16.90 -1.87
C VAL A 52 7.78 -16.82 -0.56
N SER A 53 8.37 -17.93 -0.09
CA SER A 53 9.08 -17.99 1.19
C SER A 53 10.27 -17.03 1.25
N THR A 54 10.93 -16.81 0.11
CA THR A 54 12.04 -15.87 -0.03
C THR A 54 11.56 -14.41 -0.01
N VAL A 55 10.56 -14.06 -0.81
CA VAL A 55 10.02 -12.69 -0.89
C VAL A 55 9.34 -12.28 0.41
N THR A 56 8.65 -13.20 1.09
CA THR A 56 8.08 -12.93 2.42
C THR A 56 9.12 -12.95 3.54
N THR A 57 10.39 -13.21 3.22
CA THR A 57 11.51 -13.33 4.18
C THR A 57 11.29 -14.42 5.23
N THR A 58 10.42 -15.40 4.95
CA THR A 58 10.16 -16.54 5.83
C THR A 58 11.34 -17.51 5.80
N GLY A 59 11.84 -17.83 4.61
CA GLY A 59 13.10 -18.56 4.39
C GLY A 59 13.25 -19.84 5.22
N TYR A 60 12.35 -20.81 5.04
CA TYR A 60 12.37 -22.08 5.79
C TYR A 60 13.68 -22.86 5.65
N GLY A 61 14.42 -22.67 4.55
CA GLY A 61 15.72 -23.30 4.32
C GLY A 61 15.65 -24.78 3.92
N ASP A 62 14.45 -25.28 3.65
CA ASP A 62 14.17 -26.61 3.11
C ASP A 62 14.47 -26.72 1.62
N LEU A 63 14.26 -25.63 0.86
CA LEU A 63 14.72 -25.47 -0.51
C LEU A 63 15.76 -24.35 -0.60
N TYR A 64 16.88 -24.64 -1.24
CA TYR A 64 17.94 -23.68 -1.53
C TYR A 64 18.64 -24.03 -2.85
N PRO A 65 19.04 -23.03 -3.66
CA PRO A 65 19.70 -23.31 -4.93
C PRO A 65 21.05 -24.00 -4.69
N GLU A 66 21.30 -25.10 -5.39
CA GLU A 66 22.56 -25.83 -5.32
C GLU A 66 23.50 -25.40 -6.44
N THR A 67 22.96 -25.03 -7.60
CA THR A 67 23.75 -24.61 -8.75
C THR A 67 24.38 -23.23 -8.52
N THR A 68 25.55 -23.02 -9.14
CA THR A 68 26.24 -21.73 -9.10
C THR A 68 25.37 -20.61 -9.67
N ASN A 69 24.64 -20.89 -10.76
CA ASN A 69 23.78 -19.91 -11.42
C ASN A 69 22.54 -19.57 -10.58
N GLY A 70 21.90 -20.56 -9.96
CA GLY A 70 20.78 -20.34 -9.06
C GLY A 70 21.18 -19.52 -7.84
N LYS A 71 22.35 -19.79 -7.24
CA LYS A 71 22.88 -19.00 -6.13
C LYS A 71 23.08 -17.53 -6.51
N ILE A 72 23.73 -17.27 -7.65
CA ILE A 72 23.95 -15.91 -8.15
C ILE A 72 22.61 -15.21 -8.39
N PHE A 73 21.65 -15.89 -9.04
CA PHE A 73 20.32 -15.35 -9.27
C PHE A 73 19.63 -14.97 -7.95
N VAL A 74 19.63 -15.86 -6.95
CA VAL A 74 18.95 -15.62 -5.67
C VAL A 74 19.52 -14.41 -4.96
N VAL A 75 20.83 -14.20 -4.99
CA VAL A 75 21.47 -13.01 -4.38
C VAL A 75 20.89 -11.71 -4.95
N PHE A 76 20.83 -11.58 -6.28
CA PHE A 76 20.27 -10.39 -6.92
C PHE A 76 18.75 -10.30 -6.74
N TYR A 77 18.06 -11.43 -6.84
CA TYR A 77 16.62 -11.53 -6.65
C TYR A 77 16.19 -11.06 -5.26
N GLN A 78 16.95 -11.41 -4.22
CA GLN A 78 16.69 -11.01 -2.84
C GLN A 78 16.76 -9.48 -2.68
N ILE A 79 17.79 -8.86 -3.25
CA ILE A 79 18.01 -7.39 -3.17
C ILE A 79 16.83 -6.65 -3.81
N ILE A 80 16.40 -7.09 -4.99
CA ILE A 80 15.25 -6.52 -5.71
C ILE A 80 13.97 -6.71 -4.89
N SER A 81 13.77 -7.90 -4.36
CA SER A 81 12.57 -8.25 -3.57
C SER A 81 12.42 -7.38 -2.33
N VAL A 82 13.51 -7.14 -1.59
CA VAL A 82 13.51 -6.23 -0.43
C VAL A 82 13.12 -4.80 -0.85
N GLY A 83 13.60 -4.32 -2.00
CA GLY A 83 13.20 -3.02 -2.53
C GLY A 83 11.69 -2.90 -2.78
N ILE A 84 11.07 -3.97 -3.29
CA ILE A 84 9.63 -4.02 -3.52
C ILE A 84 8.85 -3.97 -2.20
N ILE A 85 9.31 -4.69 -1.18
CA ILE A 85 8.71 -4.66 0.17
C ILE A 85 8.76 -3.23 0.74
N LEU A 86 9.86 -2.51 0.57
CA LEU A 86 9.96 -1.10 1.00
C LEU A 86 8.97 -0.19 0.28
N LEU A 87 8.76 -0.37 -1.02
CA LEU A 87 7.76 0.38 -1.78
C LEU A 87 6.33 0.08 -1.30
N PHE A 88 6.07 -1.16 -0.91
CA PHE A 88 4.80 -1.57 -0.31
C PHE A 88 4.55 -0.84 1.01
N PHE A 89 5.53 -0.83 1.92
CA PHE A 89 5.44 -0.08 3.18
C PHE A 89 5.27 1.42 2.95
N ASN A 90 6.01 2.00 2.00
CA ASN A 90 5.88 3.42 1.67
C ASN A 90 4.46 3.77 1.20
N THR A 91 3.84 2.92 0.38
CA THR A 91 2.47 3.15 -0.10
C THR A 91 1.44 3.06 1.02
N ILE A 92 1.62 2.11 1.93
CA ILE A 92 0.79 2.00 3.14
C ILE A 92 0.95 3.24 4.01
N TYR A 93 2.19 3.67 4.24
CA TYR A 93 2.51 4.86 5.02
C TYR A 93 1.83 6.12 4.44
N GLN A 94 1.96 6.33 3.12
CA GLN A 94 1.32 7.45 2.43
C GLN A 94 -0.20 7.42 2.59
N HIS A 95 -0.82 6.25 2.49
CA HIS A 95 -2.26 6.12 2.69
C HIS A 95 -2.68 6.53 4.11
N PHE A 96 -1.97 6.07 5.14
CA PHE A 96 -2.26 6.47 6.52
C PHE A 96 -2.03 7.97 6.76
N ASP A 97 -0.98 8.55 6.15
CA ASP A 97 -0.70 9.98 6.27
C ASP A 97 -1.77 10.83 5.57
N ASP A 98 -2.19 10.46 4.36
CA ASP A 98 -3.24 11.14 3.58
C ASP A 98 -4.57 11.14 4.33
N VAL A 99 -4.95 10.02 4.95
CA VAL A 99 -6.17 9.91 5.76
C VAL A 99 -6.09 10.85 6.97
N LYS A 100 -4.96 10.85 7.69
CA LYS A 100 -4.74 11.72 8.86
C LYS A 100 -4.73 13.20 8.47
N ASN A 101 -4.07 13.55 7.37
CA ASN A 101 -3.96 14.92 6.87
C ASN A 101 -5.32 15.45 6.38
N SER A 102 -6.08 14.62 5.66
CA SER A 102 -7.44 14.95 5.21
C SER A 102 -8.37 15.29 6.37
N GLN A 103 -8.26 14.57 7.48
CA GLN A 103 -9.01 14.90 8.70
C GLN A 103 -8.56 16.21 9.34
N ARG A 104 -7.25 16.47 9.41
CA ARG A 104 -6.72 17.75 9.92
C ARG A 104 -7.21 18.93 9.08
N ILE A 105 -7.16 18.82 7.74
CA ILE A 105 -7.64 19.85 6.81
C ILE A 105 -9.15 20.07 6.97
N ARG A 106 -9.95 18.99 7.06
CA ARG A 106 -11.40 19.08 7.30
C ARG A 106 -11.70 19.79 8.62
N ARG A 107 -11.01 19.44 9.71
CA ARG A 107 -11.16 20.09 11.03
C ARG A 107 -10.77 21.57 10.99
N TYR A 108 -9.66 21.92 10.32
CA TYR A 108 -9.23 23.31 10.16
C TYR A 108 -10.24 24.12 9.35
N ARG A 109 -10.72 23.59 8.21
CA ARG A 109 -11.76 24.22 7.38
C ARG A 109 -13.05 24.41 8.18
N HIS A 110 -13.49 23.39 8.93
CA HIS A 110 -14.69 23.47 9.76
C HIS A 110 -14.56 24.56 10.84
N LYS A 111 -13.48 24.56 11.63
CA LYS A 111 -13.23 25.62 12.63
C LYS A 111 -13.19 27.03 12.01
N LYS A 112 -12.59 27.16 10.82
CA LYS A 112 -12.52 28.44 10.09
C LYS A 112 -13.90 28.91 9.64
N MET A 113 -14.75 28.01 9.14
CA MET A 113 -16.13 28.32 8.72
C MET A 113 -17.00 28.73 9.91
N VAL A 114 -16.97 27.95 11.00
CA VAL A 114 -17.75 28.26 12.23
C VAL A 114 -17.33 29.62 12.81
N LYS A 115 -16.03 29.92 12.88
CA LYS A 115 -15.54 31.21 13.38
C LYS A 115 -15.97 32.40 12.50
N ARG A 116 -16.10 32.21 11.18
CA ARG A 116 -16.61 33.24 10.26
C ARG A 116 -18.10 33.48 10.47
N ALA A 117 -18.91 32.42 10.53
CA ALA A 117 -20.35 32.52 10.80
C ALA A 117 -20.65 33.21 12.13
N MET A 118 -19.92 32.87 13.21
CA MET A 118 -20.09 33.54 14.51
C MET A 118 -19.76 35.04 14.47
N ARG A 119 -18.76 35.46 13.67
CA ARG A 119 -18.43 36.89 13.51
C ARG A 119 -19.52 37.65 12.76
N GLU A 120 -20.14 37.00 11.77
CA GLU A 120 -21.25 37.58 11.01
C GLU A 120 -22.51 37.69 11.86
N GLN A 121 -22.85 36.67 12.66
CA GLN A 121 -23.97 36.74 13.61
C GLN A 121 -23.77 37.87 14.63
N LYS A 122 -22.60 37.94 15.28
CA LYS A 122 -22.28 39.04 16.21
C LYS A 122 -22.40 40.42 15.56
N ARG A 123 -21.99 40.55 14.29
CA ARG A 123 -22.15 41.81 13.53
C ARG A 123 -23.62 42.15 13.25
N ARG A 124 -24.47 41.16 12.98
CA ARG A 124 -25.92 41.36 12.76
C ARG A 124 -26.63 41.74 14.05
N GLU A 125 -26.39 41.02 15.13
CA GLU A 125 -26.94 41.32 16.47
C GLU A 125 -26.56 42.75 16.93
N GLN A 126 -25.32 43.18 16.69
CA GLN A 126 -24.89 44.53 17.02
C GLN A 126 -25.62 45.60 16.19
N LYS A 127 -25.89 45.34 14.90
CA LYS A 127 -26.63 46.26 14.03
C LYS A 127 -28.10 46.39 14.47
N GLU A 128 -28.74 45.28 14.82
CA GLU A 128 -30.11 45.28 15.33
C GLU A 128 -30.24 46.09 16.63
N LYS A 129 -29.33 45.86 17.59
CA LYS A 129 -29.28 46.64 18.85
C LYS A 129 -29.09 48.13 18.63
N ASN A 130 -28.30 48.53 17.63
CA ASN A 130 -28.06 49.94 17.32
C ASN A 130 -29.21 50.61 16.53
N THR A 131 -30.15 49.85 15.97
CA THR A 131 -31.28 50.41 15.19
C THR A 131 -32.53 50.62 16.06
N HIS A 132 -32.59 50.00 17.24
CA HIS A 132 -33.69 50.10 18.20
C HIS A 132 -33.43 51.07 19.36
N ASN A 133 -32.36 51.85 19.27
CA ASN A 133 -31.94 52.85 20.24
C ASN A 133 -31.79 54.21 19.54
#